data_AF-A0A257PI33-F1
#
_entry.id   AF-A0A257PI33-F1
#
_cell.length_a   1.000
_cell.length_b   1.000
_cell.length_c   1.000
_cell.angle_alpha   90.00
_cell.angle_beta   90.00
_cell.angle_gamma   90.00
#
_symmetry.space_group_name_H-M   'P 1'
#
loop_
_entity.id
_entity.type
_entity.pdbx_description
1 polymer ?
#
loop_
_entity_poly.entity_id
_entity_poly.type
_entity_poly.pdbx_seq_one_letter_code
_entity_poly.pdbx_strand_id
1 'polypeptide(L)' 'MPLPSPCIKVCTMDETVGLCRGCLRTLDEIARWSSMSEQDKMQVWRQIRLREAQIEGAAGSSGGRQPPDA' A
#
# COMPACT_ATOMS: atom_id res chain seq x y z
N MET A 1 -17.27 15.03 0.59
CA MET A 1 -15.86 15.42 0.69
C MET A 1 -15.05 14.25 0.15
N PRO A 2 -14.24 14.42 -0.91
CA PRO A 2 -13.56 13.31 -1.55
C PRO A 2 -12.47 12.75 -0.63
N LEU A 3 -12.43 11.41 -0.47
CA LEU A 3 -11.37 10.76 0.30
C LEU A 3 -9.99 11.03 -0.29
N PRO A 4 -8.99 11.37 0.55
CA PRO A 4 -7.65 11.64 0.07
C PRO A 4 -7.02 10.35 -0.50
N SER A 5 -6.18 10.52 -1.52
CA SER A 5 -5.39 9.42 -2.05
C SER A 5 -4.33 9.00 -1.04
N PRO A 6 -4.15 7.68 -0.77
CA PRO A 6 -3.08 7.17 0.09
C PRO A 6 -1.69 7.22 -0.58
N CYS A 7 -1.56 7.84 -1.76
CA CYS A 7 -0.33 7.91 -2.52
C CYS A 7 0.68 8.89 -1.89
N ILE A 8 1.85 8.37 -1.48
CA ILE A 8 2.97 9.17 -0.96
C ILE A 8 3.99 9.57 -2.04
N LYS A 9 3.61 9.49 -3.32
CA LYS A 9 4.48 9.72 -4.50
C LYS A 9 5.67 8.75 -4.62
N VAL A 10 5.61 7.62 -3.94
CA VAL A 10 6.52 6.49 -4.14
C VAL A 10 5.78 5.46 -4.99
N CYS A 11 6.25 5.24 -6.21
CA CYS A 11 5.69 4.26 -7.14
C CYS A 11 6.67 3.10 -7.32
N THR A 12 6.83 2.30 -6.26
CA THR A 12 7.66 1.09 -6.28
C THR A 12 6.75 -0.10 -6.02
N MET A 13 6.56 -0.94 -7.02
CA MET A 13 5.78 -2.17 -6.87
C MET A 13 6.65 -3.25 -6.25
N ASP A 14 6.10 -3.94 -5.27
CA ASP A 14 6.65 -5.18 -4.79
C ASP A 14 6.03 -6.33 -5.58
N GLU A 15 6.82 -7.00 -6.41
CA GLU A 15 6.37 -8.11 -7.24
C GLU A 15 6.05 -9.37 -6.43
N THR A 16 6.56 -9.49 -5.20
CA THR A 16 6.32 -10.65 -4.35
C THR A 16 4.95 -10.62 -3.71
N VAL A 17 4.49 -9.43 -3.28
CA VAL A 17 3.16 -9.24 -2.67
C VAL A 17 2.15 -8.61 -3.63
N GLY A 18 2.58 -8.10 -4.78
CA GLY A 18 1.71 -7.44 -5.77
C GLY A 18 1.18 -6.08 -5.31
N LEU A 19 1.85 -5.42 -4.38
CA LEU A 19 1.44 -4.15 -3.77
C LEU A 19 2.49 -3.07 -3.95
N CYS A 20 2.05 -1.81 -4.05
CA CYS A 20 2.96 -0.67 -4.03
C CYS A 20 3.57 -0.51 -2.63
N ARG A 21 4.89 -0.53 -2.51
CA ARG A 21 5.61 -0.37 -1.23
C ARG A 21 5.32 0.95 -0.51
N GLY A 22 4.90 1.97 -1.25
CA GLY A 22 4.59 3.29 -0.67
C GLY A 22 3.16 3.41 -0.16
N CYS A 23 2.17 3.04 -0.97
CA CYS A 23 0.75 3.25 -0.65
C CYS A 23 -0.04 1.97 -0.37
N LEU A 24 0.63 0.81 -0.47
CA LEU A 24 0.07 -0.53 -0.23
C LEU A 24 -1.20 -0.84 -1.03
N ARG A 25 -1.33 -0.20 -2.19
CA ARG A 25 -2.36 -0.47 -3.19
C ARG A 25 -1.84 -1.36 -4.30
N THR A 26 -2.73 -2.14 -4.88
CA THR A 26 -2.50 -2.87 -6.13
C THR A 26 -2.48 -1.92 -7.32
N LEU A 27 -1.88 -2.34 -8.44
CA LEU A 27 -1.92 -1.57 -9.70
C LEU A 27 -3.34 -1.28 -10.17
N ASP A 28 -4.25 -2.23 -9.95
CA ASP A 28 -5.65 -2.12 -10.36
C ASP A 28 -6.39 -1.05 -9.54
N GLU A 29 -6.20 -1.02 -8.22
CA GLU A 29 -6.71 0.04 -7.34
C GLU A 29 -6.12 1.41 -7.69
N ILE A 30 -4.84 1.46 -8.10
CA ILE A 30 -4.19 2.70 -8.54
C ILE A 30 -4.83 3.22 -9.84
N ALA A 31 -5.01 2.34 -10.83
CA ALA A 31 -5.57 2.67 -12.14
C ALA A 31 -7.04 3.13 -12.05
N ARG A 32 -7.84 2.49 -11.18
CA ARG A 32 -9.27 2.78 -11.06
C ARG A 32 -9.60 3.89 -10.06
N TRP A 33 -8.64 4.39 -9.29
CA TRP A 33 -8.88 5.34 -8.18
C TRP A 33 -9.69 6.59 -8.57
N SER A 34 -9.40 7.18 -9.73
CA SER A 34 -10.10 8.37 -10.22
C SER A 34 -11.55 8.09 -10.61
N SER A 35 -11.87 6.84 -10.96
CA SER A 35 -13.21 6.39 -11.37
C SER A 35 -13.98 5.68 -10.25
N MET A 36 -13.35 5.42 -9.11
CA MET A 36 -13.94 4.75 -7.95
C MET A 36 -14.97 5.64 -7.23
N SER A 37 -16.03 5.02 -6.73
CA SER A 37 -16.98 5.68 -5.84
C SER A 37 -16.37 5.92 -4.46
N GLU A 38 -16.97 6.81 -3.66
CA GLU A 38 -16.50 7.03 -2.28
C GLU A 38 -16.58 5.75 -1.43
N GLN A 39 -17.56 4.87 -1.70
CA GLN A 39 -17.66 3.58 -1.03
C GLN A 39 -16.48 2.66 -1.38
N ASP A 40 -16.09 2.60 -2.64
CA ASP A 40 -14.94 1.82 -3.08
C ASP A 40 -13.63 2.38 -2.50
N LYS A 41 -13.48 3.70 -2.48
CA LYS A 41 -12.31 4.35 -1.86
C LYS A 41 -12.23 4.04 -0.36
N MET A 42 -13.35 4.02 0.35
CA MET A 42 -13.39 3.60 1.77
C MET A 42 -12.94 2.14 1.92
N GLN A 43 -13.39 1.25 1.05
CA GLN A 43 -12.96 -0.14 1.07
C GLN A 43 -11.45 -0.26 0.84
N VAL A 44 -10.89 0.44 -0.15
CA VAL A 44 -9.44 0.47 -0.41
C VAL A 44 -8.68 0.96 0.82
N TRP A 45 -9.13 2.02 1.48
CA TRP A 45 -8.52 2.50 2.72
C TRP A 45 -8.55 1.45 3.84
N ARG A 46 -9.66 0.73 4.00
CA ARG A 46 -9.76 -0.37 4.96
C ARG A 46 -8.79 -1.50 4.61
N GLN A 47 -8.68 -1.87 3.33
CA GLN A 47 -7.75 -2.89 2.87
C GLN A 47 -6.30 -2.49 3.11
N ILE A 48 -5.94 -1.22 2.89
CA ILE A 48 -4.59 -0.72 3.20
C ILE A 48 -4.25 -0.93 4.66
N ARG A 49 -5.14 -0.57 5.60
CA ARG A 49 -4.92 -0.80 7.05
C ARG A 49 -4.76 -2.27 7.39
N LEU A 50 -5.53 -3.15 6.75
CA LEU A 50 -5.39 -4.60 6.94
C LEU A 50 -4.04 -5.11 6.41
N ARG A 51 -3.61 -4.63 5.24
CA ARG A 51 -2.31 -4.98 4.63
C ARG A 51 -1.15 -4.48 5.48
N GLU A 52 -1.23 -3.25 6.01
CA GLU A 52 -0.25 -2.72 6.96
C GLU A 52 -0.08 -3.66 8.16
N ALA A 53 -1.18 -4.03 8.81
CA ALA A 53 -1.14 -4.96 9.95
C ALA A 53 -0.59 -6.36 9.58
N GLN A 54 -0.91 -6.86 8.39
CA GLN A 54 -0.37 -8.13 7.89
C GLN A 54 1.13 -8.05 7.61
N ILE A 55 1.60 -6.94 7.03
CA ILE A 55 3.02 -6.72 6.75
C ILE A 55 3.78 -6.52 8.05
N GLU A 56 3.26 -5.76 9.02
CA GLU A 56 3.88 -5.62 10.34
C GLU A 56 3.94 -6.96 11.08
N GLY A 57 2.86 -7.74 11.03
CA GLY A 57 2.80 -9.08 11.61
C GLY A 57 3.73 -10.09 10.92
N ALA A 58 3.91 -9.99 9.61
CA ALA A 58 4.81 -10.84 8.83
C ALA A 58 6.28 -10.36 8.89
N ALA A 59 6.52 -9.06 8.98
CA ALA A 59 7.84 -8.44 9.12
C ALA A 59 8.46 -8.67 10.51
N GLY A 60 7.68 -9.18 11.46
CA GLY A 60 8.16 -9.75 12.72
C GLY A 60 9.13 -10.93 12.59
N SER A 61 9.47 -11.38 11.37
CA SER A 61 10.55 -12.35 11.11
C SER A 61 11.55 -11.96 10.02
N SER A 62 11.48 -10.73 9.49
CA SER A 62 12.40 -10.25 8.46
C SER A 62 12.70 -8.76 8.63
N GLY A 63 13.19 -8.42 9.82
CA GLY A 63 14.00 -7.22 10.05
C GLY A 63 15.33 -7.32 9.29
N GLY A 64 15.28 -7.23 7.97
CA GLY A 64 16.43 -7.00 7.09
C GLY A 64 16.92 -5.58 7.29
N ARG A 65 17.69 -5.38 8.36
CA ARG A 65 18.52 -4.20 8.59
C ARG A 65 19.44 -4.04 7.38
N GLN A 66 19.18 -3.06 6.53
CA GLN A 66 20.19 -2.59 5.58
C GLN A 66 20.99 -1.50 6.31
N PRO A 67 22.24 -1.76 6.73
CA PRO A 67 23.13 -0.69 7.15
C PRO A 67 23.39 0.23 5.93
N PRO A 68 23.42 1.56 6.08
CA PRO A 68 24.06 2.40 5.07
C PRO A 68 25.54 1.99 5.00
N ASP A 69 26.02 1.80 3.77
CA ASP A 69 27.38 1.38 3.39
C ASP A 69 28.49 2.15 4.14
N ALA A 70 29.63 1.46 4.29
CA ALA A 70 30.84 1.86 5.01
C ALA A 70 31.65 2.97 4.32
#